data_AF-A0A2G1YGQ7-F1
#
_entry.id   AF-A0A2G1YGQ7-F1
#
_cell.length_a   1.000
_cell.length_b   1.000
_cell.length_c   1.000
_cell.angle_alpha   90.00
_cell.angle_beta   90.00
_cell.angle_gamma   90.00
#
_symmetry.space_group_name_H-M   'P 1'
#
loop_
_entity.id
_entity.type
_entity.pdbx_description
1 polymer ?
#
loop_
_entity_poly.entity_id
_entity_poly.type
_entity_poly.pdbx_seq_one_letter_code
_entity_poly.pdbx_strand_id
1 'polypeptide(L)'
;MKLRSIELALPGAAQAAAFLTDIWGMAPAAVEDNIHYLRGSGSFPYLVALEESADSYVRSTTFTCSAERLEQLKRSVTQAGLP
;
A
#
# COMPACT_ATOMS: atom_id res chain seq x y z
N MET A 1 -5.18 11.08 -11.40
CA MET A 1 -4.98 10.02 -10.39
C MET A 1 -3.74 10.37 -9.60
N LYS A 2 -3.66 10.00 -8.32
CA LYS A 2 -2.44 10.18 -7.49
C LYS A 2 -2.14 8.88 -6.76
N LEU A 3 -0.86 8.52 -6.63
CA LEU A 3 -0.45 7.37 -5.82
C LEU A 3 -0.88 7.59 -4.37
N ARG A 4 -1.53 6.59 -3.78
CA ARG A 4 -2.04 6.62 -2.40
C ARG A 4 -1.23 5.72 -1.49
N SER A 5 -1.03 4.46 -1.87
CA SER A 5 -0.26 3.50 -1.08
C SER A 5 0.35 2.39 -1.93
N ILE A 6 1.37 1.75 -1.37
CA ILE A 6 1.99 0.51 -1.88
C ILE A 6 1.96 -0.52 -0.77
N GLU A 7 1.58 -1.74 -1.09
CA GLU A 7 1.56 -2.86 -0.13
C GLU A 7 2.55 -3.92 -0.61
N LEU A 8 3.43 -4.33 0.29
CA LEU A 8 4.54 -5.22 0.00
C LEU A 8 4.43 -6.46 0.88
N ALA A 9 4.68 -7.61 0.26
CA ALA A 9 4.95 -8.86 0.95
C ALA A 9 6.46 -9.11 0.88
N LEU A 10 7.08 -9.45 2.00
CA LEU A 10 8.53 -9.66 2.10
C LEU A 10 8.90 -10.44 3.38
N PRO A 11 10.04 -11.14 3.37
CA PRO A 11 10.56 -11.73 4.59
C PRO A 11 11.06 -10.63 5.52
N GLY A 12 10.77 -10.80 6.81
CA GLY A 12 11.17 -9.85 7.83
C GLY A 12 10.45 -8.51 7.73
N ALA A 13 9.13 -8.53 7.53
CA ALA A 13 8.29 -7.35 7.42
C ALA A 13 8.39 -6.45 8.66
N ALA A 14 8.53 -7.03 9.85
CA ALA A 14 8.74 -6.28 11.08
C ALA A 14 10.09 -5.54 11.11
N GLN A 15 11.17 -6.17 10.63
CA GLN A 15 12.49 -5.53 10.53
C GLN A 15 12.47 -4.42 9.47
N ALA A 16 11.79 -4.65 8.35
CA ALA A 16 11.59 -3.63 7.33
C ALA A 16 10.77 -2.45 7.85
N ALA A 17 9.74 -2.71 8.67
CA ALA A 17 8.95 -1.66 9.31
C ALA A 17 9.83 -0.81 10.25
N ALA A 18 10.63 -1.47 11.10
CA ALA A 18 11.59 -0.79 11.98
C ALA A 18 12.61 0.03 11.19
N PHE A 19 13.14 -0.48 10.08
CA PHE A 19 14.03 0.29 9.21
C PHE A 19 13.36 1.56 8.68
N LEU A 20 12.12 1.44 8.20
CA LEU A 20 11.38 2.57 7.65
C LEU A 20 10.97 3.60 8.72
N THR A 21 10.73 3.18 9.96
CA THR A 21 10.45 4.11 11.06
C THR A 21 11.73 4.74 11.60
N ASP A 22 12.73 3.93 11.91
CA ASP A 22 13.87 4.35 12.73
C ASP A 22 14.96 5.03 11.89
N ILE A 23 15.12 4.60 10.63
CA ILE A 23 16.12 5.17 9.72
C ILE A 23 15.49 6.17 8.76
N TRP A 24 14.32 5.86 8.21
CA TRP A 24 13.67 6.72 7.20
C TRP A 24 12.65 7.71 7.79
N GLY A 25 12.34 7.59 9.08
CA GLY A 25 11.50 8.55 9.78
C GLY A 25 10.01 8.49 9.41
N MET A 26 9.53 7.36 8.87
CA MET A 26 8.10 7.14 8.74
C MET A 26 7.45 7.00 10.12
N ALA A 27 6.16 7.35 10.23
CA ALA A 27 5.42 7.16 11.46
C ALA A 27 4.62 5.85 11.41
N PRO A 28 4.56 5.08 12.52
CA PRO A 28 3.66 3.94 12.60
C PRO A 28 2.21 4.42 12.54
N ALA A 29 1.37 3.72 11.78
CA ALA A 29 -0.07 3.97 11.70
C ALA A 29 -0.86 2.90 12.47
N ALA A 30 -0.63 1.63 12.17
CA ALA A 30 -1.28 0.48 12.81
C ALA A 30 -0.47 -0.80 12.57
N VAL A 31 -0.76 -1.83 13.37
CA VAL A 31 -0.38 -3.21 13.09
C VAL A 31 -1.65 -4.06 13.22
N GLU A 32 -2.09 -4.68 12.13
CA GLU A 32 -3.32 -5.49 12.07
C GLU A 32 -3.03 -6.76 11.27
N ASP A 33 -3.43 -7.93 11.80
CA ASP A 33 -3.18 -9.23 11.17
C ASP A 33 -1.71 -9.46 10.73
N ASN A 34 -0.76 -9.02 11.58
CA ASN A 34 0.69 -9.01 11.30
C ASN A 34 1.14 -8.15 10.11
N ILE A 35 0.30 -7.24 9.64
CA ILE A 35 0.64 -6.25 8.62
C ILE A 35 1.02 -4.94 9.30
N HIS A 36 2.21 -4.42 9.00
CA HIS A 36 2.71 -3.16 9.52
C HIS A 36 2.34 -2.01 8.58
N TYR A 37 1.44 -1.14 9.01
CA TYR A 37 1.02 0.04 8.26
C TYR A 37 1.81 1.27 8.71
N LEU A 38 2.45 1.94 7.75
CA LEU A 38 3.28 3.11 7.97
C LEU A 38 2.75 4.31 7.19
N ARG A 39 2.79 5.49 7.80
CA ARG A 39 2.31 6.74 7.22
C ARG A 39 3.41 7.80 7.16
N GLY A 40 3.21 8.76 6.26
CA GLY A 40 3.95 10.02 6.26
C GLY A 40 3.19 11.13 6.99
N SER A 41 3.62 12.36 6.76
CA SER A 41 3.02 13.59 7.30
C SER A 41 1.70 14.00 6.63
N GLY A 42 1.33 13.35 5.52
CA GLY A 42 0.08 13.61 4.81
C GLY A 42 -1.17 13.12 5.53
N SER A 43 -2.33 13.32 4.90
CA SER A 43 -3.65 12.97 5.45
C SER A 43 -4.09 11.53 5.20
N PHE A 44 -3.36 10.76 4.39
CA PHE A 44 -3.72 9.35 4.16
C PHE A 44 -3.44 8.50 5.41
N PRO A 45 -4.31 7.51 5.73
CA PRO A 45 -4.13 6.66 6.90
C PRO A 45 -2.79 5.92 6.92
N TYR A 46 -2.33 5.45 5.75
CA TYR A 46 -1.02 4.87 5.54
C TYR A 46 -0.56 5.11 4.08
N LEU A 47 0.74 4.95 3.85
CA LEU A 47 1.39 5.01 2.55
C LEU A 47 2.05 3.67 2.17
N VAL A 48 2.54 2.93 3.17
CA VAL A 48 3.17 1.62 2.98
C VAL A 48 2.54 0.62 3.94
N ALA A 49 2.24 -0.58 3.45
CA ALA A 49 1.92 -1.73 4.29
C ALA A 49 2.94 -2.84 4.04
N LEU A 50 3.42 -3.48 5.10
CA LEU A 50 4.41 -4.55 5.04
C LEU A 50 3.82 -5.80 5.69
N GLU A 51 3.72 -6.87 4.92
CA GLU A 51 3.23 -8.16 5.37
C GLU A 51 4.33 -9.22 5.26
N GLU A 52 4.41 -10.08 6.28
CA GLU A 52 5.38 -11.17 6.30
C GLU A 52 5.07 -12.18 5.20
N SER A 53 6.09 -12.54 4.43
CA SER A 53 6.01 -13.55 3.37
C SER A 53 7.38 -14.17 3.14
N ALA A 54 7.42 -15.43 2.70
CA ALA A 54 8.70 -16.05 2.29
C ALA A 54 9.29 -15.37 1.04
N ASP A 55 8.42 -14.87 0.15
CA ASP A 55 8.78 -14.23 -1.11
C ASP A 55 8.57 -12.71 -1.06
N SER A 56 9.43 -11.99 -1.78
CA SER A 56 9.33 -10.52 -1.94
C SER A 56 8.54 -10.15 -3.19
N TYR A 57 7.41 -9.45 -3.04
CA TYR A 57 6.61 -8.94 -4.16
C TYR A 57 5.71 -7.76 -3.77
N VAL A 58 5.30 -6.99 -4.78
CA VAL A 58 4.29 -5.95 -4.62
C VAL A 58 2.90 -6.59 -4.63
N ARG A 59 2.19 -6.54 -3.51
CA ARG A 59 0.80 -7.04 -3.40
C ARG A 59 -0.17 -6.13 -4.13
N SER A 60 -0.03 -4.83 -3.90
CA SER A 60 -0.94 -3.85 -4.50
C SER A 60 -0.28 -2.47 -4.62
N THR A 61 -0.76 -1.69 -5.59
CA THR A 61 -0.46 -0.26 -5.70
C THR A 61 -1.78 0.46 -5.88
N THR A 62 -2.13 1.30 -4.91
CA THR A 62 -3.43 1.96 -4.87
C THR A 62 -3.30 3.41 -5.30
N PHE A 63 -4.20 3.86 -6.18
CA PHE A 63 -4.30 5.25 -6.63
C PHE A 63 -5.64 5.85 -6.24
N THR A 64 -5.65 7.14 -5.87
CA THR A 64 -6.89 7.90 -5.74
C THR A 64 -7.34 8.48 -7.07
N CYS A 65 -8.65 8.57 -7.24
CA CYS A 65 -9.32 9.26 -8.35
C CYS A 65 -10.71 9.73 -7.92
N SER A 66 -11.38 10.50 -8.78
CA SER A 66 -12.80 10.83 -8.55
C SER A 66 -13.68 9.59 -8.71
N ALA A 67 -14.85 9.59 -8.09
CA ALA A 67 -15.81 8.49 -8.23
C ALA A 67 -16.20 8.26 -9.70
N GLU A 68 -16.45 9.33 -10.45
CA GLU A 68 -16.74 9.24 -11.89
C GLU A 68 -15.58 8.57 -12.67
N ARG A 69 -14.34 8.94 -12.35
CA ARG A 69 -13.17 8.33 -12.99
C ARG A 69 -13.04 6.85 -12.63
N LEU A 70 -13.36 6.47 -11.40
CA LEU A 70 -13.36 5.06 -10.98
C LEU A 70 -14.37 4.25 -11.79
N GLU A 71 -15.59 4.76 -12.00
CA GLU A 71 -16.61 4.09 -12.82
C GLU A 71 -16.25 4.01 -14.31
N GLN A 72 -15.56 5.02 -14.84
CA GLN A 72 -14.97 4.94 -16.18
C GLN A 72 -13.89 3.85 -16.26
N LEU A 73 -12.98 3.80 -15.28
CA LEU A 73 -11.91 2.80 -15.23
C LEU A 73 -12.46 1.38 -15.14
N LYS A 74 -13.43 1.12 -14.27
CA LYS A 74 -14.09 -0.19 -14.15
C LYS A 74 -14.61 -0.66 -15.51
N ARG A 75 -15.37 0.18 -16.22
CA ARG A 75 -15.89 -0.16 -17.56
C ARG A 75 -14.78 -0.47 -18.54
N SER A 76 -13.73 0.36 -18.58
CA SER A 76 -12.60 0.16 -19.50
C SER A 76 -11.79 -1.10 -19.21
N VAL A 77 -11.57 -1.44 -17.93
CA VAL A 77 -10.87 -2.67 -17.50
C VAL A 77 -11.68 -3.90 -17.90
N THR A 78 -12.99 -3.93 -17.61
CA THR A 78 -13.86 -5.04 -18.02
C THR A 78 -13.93 -5.19 -19.54
N GLN A 79 -14.01 -4.08 -20.30
CA GLN A 79 -14.00 -4.12 -21.76
C GLN A 79 -12.68 -4.65 -22.34
N ALA A 80 -11.58 -4.46 -21.63
CA ALA A 80 -10.28 -5.02 -22.00
C ALA A 80 -10.12 -6.50 -21.64
N GLY A 81 -11.14 -7.14 -21.04
CA GLY A 81 -11.13 -8.55 -20.64
C GLY A 81 -10.31 -8.84 -19.38
N LEU A 82 -9.99 -7.80 -18.61
CA LEU A 82 -9.37 -7.94 -17.30
C LEU A 82 -10.47 -8.08 -16.22
N PRO A 83 -10.21 -8.89 -15.18
CA PRO A 83 -11.16 -9.12 -14.09
C PRO A 83 -11.51 -7.84 -13.33
#